data_AF-A0A8J5CGM2-F1
#
_entry.id   AF-A0A8J5CGM2-F1
#
_cell.length_a   1.000
_cell.length_b   1.000
_cell.length_c   1.000
_cell.angle_alpha   90.00
_cell.angle_beta   90.00
_cell.angle_gamma   90.00
#
_symmetry.space_group_name_H-M   'P 1'
#
loop_
_entity.id
_entity.type
_entity.pdbx_description
1 polymer ?
#
loop_
_entity_poly.entity_id
_entity_poly.type
_entity_poly.pdbx_seq_one_letter_code
_entity_poly.pdbx_strand_id
1 'polypeptide(L)' 'MTQIEHSKEKLEDYENLQKEYKQLLEEYEYIKSKNSEDSKLQEKIKELTTKQKAIQELSSKLS' A
#
# COMPACT_ATOMS: atom_id res chain seq x y z
N MET A 1 -5.44 -29.43 -1.64
CA MET A 1 -5.14 -28.03 -1.94
C MET A 1 -5.69 -27.19 -0.80
N THR A 2 -4.99 -27.26 0.32
CA THR A 2 -5.60 -27.26 1.66
C THR A 2 -4.79 -26.30 2.51
N GLN A 3 -5.35 -25.11 2.78
CA GLN A 3 -4.89 -24.09 3.73
C GLN A 3 -3.51 -23.44 3.46
N ILE A 4 -2.49 -24.22 3.08
CA ILE A 4 -1.11 -23.77 2.80
C ILE A 4 -1.06 -22.86 1.56
N GLU A 5 -1.84 -23.16 0.52
CA GLU A 5 -1.92 -22.32 -0.70
C GLU A 5 -2.57 -20.97 -0.40
N HIS A 6 -3.69 -20.96 0.34
CA HIS A 6 -4.34 -19.73 0.79
C HIS A 6 -3.46 -18.86 1.69
N SER A 7 -2.64 -19.45 2.56
CA SER A 7 -1.70 -18.69 3.38
C SER A 7 -0.56 -18.09 2.55
N LYS A 8 -0.11 -18.77 1.48
CA LYS A 8 0.88 -18.23 0.54
C LYS A 8 0.34 -17.09 -0.29
N GLU A 9 -0.86 -17.23 -0.85
CA GLU A 9 -1.52 -16.17 -1.64
C GLU A 9 -1.71 -14.90 -0.79
N LYS A 10 -2.20 -15.03 0.45
CA LYS A 10 -2.37 -13.89 1.36
C LYS A 10 -1.04 -13.22 1.74
N LEU A 11 0.04 -13.99 1.83
CA LEU A 11 1.37 -13.45 2.10
C LEU A 11 1.89 -12.67 0.89
N GLU A 12 1.75 -13.23 -0.31
CA GLU A 12 2.14 -12.58 -1.56
C GLU A 12 1.35 -11.29 -1.81
N ASP A 13 0.03 -11.32 -1.57
CA ASP A 13 -0.83 -10.13 -1.62
C ASP A 13 -0.37 -9.04 -0.65
N TYR A 14 0.02 -9.43 0.57
CA TYR A 14 0.52 -8.51 1.58
C TYR A 14 1.86 -7.89 1.19
N GLU A 15 2.81 -8.69 0.69
CA GLU A 15 4.11 -8.20 0.21
C GLU A 15 3.96 -7.27 -1.00
N ASN A 16 3.08 -7.61 -1.94
CA ASN A 16 2.76 -6.77 -3.09
C ASN A 16 2.17 -5.43 -2.64
N LEU A 17 1.22 -5.44 -1.71
CA LEU A 17 0.62 -4.19 -1.22
C LEU A 17 1.64 -3.29 -0.51
N GLN A 18 2.57 -3.86 0.25
CA GLN A 18 3.66 -3.10 0.87
C GLN A 18 4.56 -2.45 -0.17
N LYS A 19 4.90 -3.20 -1.24
CA LYS A 19 5.72 -2.68 -2.34
C LYS A 19 5.04 -1.52 -3.05
N GLU A 20 3.77 -1.68 -3.40
CA GLU A 20 2.98 -0.61 -4.03
C GLU A 20 2.85 0.62 -3.11
N TYR A 21 2.62 0.41 -1.81
CA TYR A 21 2.55 1.50 -0.85
C TYR A 21 3.87 2.29 -0.80
N LYS A 22 5.01 1.59 -0.80
CA LYS A 22 6.33 2.23 -0.81
C LYS A 22 6.55 3.04 -2.09
N GLN A 23 6.21 2.49 -3.25
CA GLN A 23 6.31 3.22 -4.53
C GLN A 23 5.43 4.47 -4.52
N LEU A 24 4.20 4.35 -4.03
CA LEU A 24 3.28 5.48 -3.95
C LEU A 24 3.79 6.58 -3.00
N LEU A 25 4.47 6.19 -1.91
CA LEU A 25 5.08 7.12 -0.97
C LEU A 25 6.26 7.86 -1.60
N GLU A 26 7.11 7.15 -2.34
CA GLU A 26 8.22 7.74 -3.11
C GLU A 26 7.71 8.75 -4.14
N GLU A 27 6.63 8.41 -4.87
CA GLU A 27 5.99 9.33 -5.82
C GLU A 27 5.37 10.55 -5.12
N TYR A 28 4.73 10.37 -3.96
CA TYR A 28 4.19 11.47 -3.17
C TYR A 28 5.29 12.43 -2.72
N GLU A 29 6.38 11.92 -2.15
CA GLU A 29 7.51 12.75 -1.71
C GLU A 29 8.20 13.42 -2.90
N TYR A 30 8.30 12.75 -4.05
CA TYR A 30 8.81 13.36 -5.28
C TYR A 30 7.94 14.54 -5.72
N ILE A 31 6.62 14.37 -5.85
CA ILE A 31 5.72 15.46 -6.26
C ILE A 31 5.77 16.59 -5.24
N LYS A 32 5.73 16.28 -3.94
CA LYS A 32 5.79 17.27 -2.85
C LYS A 32 7.09 18.08 -2.88
N SER A 33 8.21 17.43 -3.20
CA SER A 33 9.50 18.11 -3.35
C SER A 33 9.56 19.05 -4.55
N LYS A 34 8.76 18.80 -5.60
CA LYS A 34 8.68 19.63 -6.80
C LYS A 34 7.66 20.76 -6.65
N ASN A 35 6.50 20.46 -6.08
CA ASN A 35 5.41 21.38 -5.85
C ASN A 35 4.55 20.89 -4.67
N SER A 36 4.72 21.51 -3.50
CA SER A 36 3.99 21.14 -2.27
C SER A 36 2.50 21.45 -2.32
N GLU A 37 2.05 22.27 -3.27
CA GLU A 37 0.64 22.64 -3.46
C GLU A 37 0.00 21.91 -4.65
N ASP A 38 0.70 20.92 -5.23
CA ASP A 38 0.17 20.14 -6.34
C ASP A 38 -1.11 19.40 -5.91
N SER A 39 -2.19 19.61 -6.68
CA SER A 39 -3.49 19.03 -6.40
C SER A 39 -3.49 17.50 -6.42
N LYS A 40 -2.50 16.86 -7.08
CA LYS A 40 -2.32 15.41 -7.10
C LYS A 40 -1.84 14.86 -5.76
N LEU A 41 -1.25 15.67 -4.89
CA LEU A 41 -0.83 15.23 -3.55
C LEU A 41 -2.02 14.79 -2.70
N GLN A 42 -3.16 15.46 -2.82
CA GLN A 42 -4.40 15.09 -2.14
C GLN A 42 -4.89 13.71 -2.59
N GLU A 43 -4.82 13.42 -3.89
CA GLU A 43 -5.19 12.12 -4.45
C GLU A 43 -4.24 11.02 -3.94
N LYS A 44 -2.93 11.26 -4.00
CA LYS A 44 -1.93 10.31 -3.47
C LYS A 44 -2.08 10.05 -1.97
N ILE A 45 -2.43 11.05 -1.17
CA ILE A 45 -2.71 10.85 0.27
C ILE A 45 -3.90 9.90 0.48
N LYS A 46 -4.96 10.04 -0.32
CA LYS A 46 -6.13 9.14 -0.25
C LYS A 46 -5.75 7.71 -0.64
N GLU A 47 -4.98 7.55 -1.70
CA GLU A 47 -4.47 6.24 -2.13
C GLU A 47 -3.56 5.60 -1.07
N LEU A 48 -2.61 6.37 -0.50
CA LEU A 48 -1.74 5.92 0.59
C LEU A 48 -2.56 5.46 1.79
N THR A 49 -3.54 6.25 2.21
CA THR A 49 -4.42 5.92 3.34
C THR A 49 -5.20 4.63 3.07
N THR A 50 -5.69 4.44 1.84
CA THR A 50 -6.45 3.26 1.45
C THR A 50 -5.56 2.01 1.46
N LYS A 51 -4.38 2.08 0.84
CA LYS A 51 -3.41 0.98 0.83
C LYS A 51 -2.91 0.65 2.24
N GLN A 52 -2.67 1.64 3.10
CA GLN A 52 -2.29 1.41 4.49
C GLN A 52 -3.36 0.64 5.28
N LYS A 53 -4.65 0.98 5.10
CA LYS A 53 -5.75 0.22 5.71
C LYS A 53 -5.79 -1.22 5.22
N ALA A 54 -5.66 -1.44 3.92
CA ALA A 54 -5.64 -2.78 3.35
C ALA A 54 -4.44 -3.62 3.84
N ILE A 55 -3.25 -3.01 4.01
CA ILE A 55 -2.09 -3.66 4.67
C ILE A 55 -2.44 -4.05 6.10
N GLN A 56 -3.05 -3.15 6.88
CA GLN A 56 -3.44 -3.45 8.27
C GLN A 56 -4.46 -4.59 8.36
N GLU A 57 -5.45 -4.60 7.48
CA GLU A 57 -6.46 -5.67 7.40
C GLU A 57 -5.84 -7.02 7.02
N LEU A 58 -4.95 -7.04 6.02
CA LEU A 58 -4.23 -8.26 5.63
C LEU A 58 -3.30 -8.74 6.74
N SER A 59 -2.56 -7.83 7.38
CA SER A 59 -1.70 -8.14 8.53
C SER A 59 -2.49 -8.77 9.67
N SER A 60 -3.70 -8.26 9.94
CA SER A 60 -4.58 -8.78 10.99
C SER A 60 -5.13 -10.17 10.67
N LYS A 61 -5.33 -10.48 9.38
CA LYS A 61 -5.78 -11.80 8.89
C LYS A 61 -4.65 -12.83 8.79
N LEU A 62 -3.39 -12.37 8.80
CA LEU A 62 -2.19 -13.20 8.83
C LEU A 62 -1.71 -13.50 10.26
N SER A 63 -2.23 -12.78 11.26
CA SER A 63 -1.91 -12.93 12.69
C SER A 63 -2.71 -14.06 13.36
#